data_AF-A0AAC8QDP7-F1
#
_entry.id   AF-A0AAC8QDP7-F1
#
_cell.length_a   1.000
_cell.length_b   1.000
_cell.length_c   1.000
_cell.angle_alpha   90.00
_cell.angle_beta   90.00
_cell.angle_gamma   90.00
#
_symmetry.space_group_name_H-M   'P 1'
#
loop_
_entity.id
_entity.type
_entity.pdbx_description
1 polymer ?
#
loop_
_entity_poly.entity_id
_entity_poly.type
_entity_poly.pdbx_seq_one_letter_code
_entity_poly.pdbx_strand_id
1 'polypeptide(L)'
;MSTRTTLALAAALATLPALAQERPSEGDLFGGETPATQEASPAPADAPRPDESALFGDAPEAPPAAAAPESQDPRPGDRDAQALDGPAATNAFDTEDAVEDPLKIGGRFYLRALSQGSEGVSFGNTSLSAPMLVDGYFDARPTDRLRGFVLGRLTFDPTRKEGSGSLVPSVSSASAAAAEPRVLLDQAWLRFDLGRTLFITAGKQHVKWGTARFWNPTDFLSPQRRDPLALFDARTGATMLKVHVPWEARGWNFYAIGLLDNAGPADTLGRVGGAARAEVVLGSTELGFDAVLQRGRKPRFGFDFSSGLGPIDIYGELAVRRGLDTPVYRLPAGLALEELFNPGTGGPPLDIGALPIEAQYLDGSYVPQVSGGATWTFAYSENDTATVGVEYFYNPTGYSTSAVYPYLLFQGQFQPFFLGQHYAAVYGLLSGPGSWDDTNFILSNLGNLSDRSFITRLDVTHRALRYLSVEAFVALNYGQKGGEFRFALNLPAMRRGGQEIPPISIAPPTLQAGVGLRIDL
;
A
#
# COMPACT_ATOMS: atom_id res chain seq x y z
N MET A 1 8.92 34.98 -42.32
CA MET A 1 9.86 33.92 -41.87
C MET A 1 9.24 33.24 -40.66
N SER A 2 9.06 31.94 -40.51
CA SER A 2 9.01 30.77 -41.40
C SER A 2 8.39 29.69 -40.52
N THR A 3 7.26 29.13 -40.95
CA THR A 3 6.35 28.22 -40.25
C THR A 3 6.85 26.77 -40.24
N ARG A 4 8.13 26.53 -39.91
CA ARG A 4 8.74 25.19 -39.93
C ARG A 4 9.84 25.01 -38.86
N THR A 5 9.50 25.16 -37.58
CA THR A 5 10.38 24.68 -36.48
C THR A 5 9.64 24.40 -35.16
N THR A 6 8.32 24.21 -35.19
CA THR A 6 7.49 24.03 -33.99
C THR A 6 6.81 22.66 -33.92
N LEU A 7 7.30 21.66 -34.65
CA LEU A 7 6.75 20.30 -34.65
C LEU A 7 7.71 19.22 -34.12
N ALA A 8 8.89 19.58 -33.64
CA ALA A 8 9.88 18.63 -33.11
C ALA A 8 10.12 18.75 -31.58
N LEU A 9 9.40 19.63 -30.88
CA LEU A 9 9.53 19.83 -29.43
C LEU A 9 8.26 19.43 -28.65
N ALA A 10 7.23 18.93 -29.34
CA ALA A 10 5.97 18.47 -28.71
C ALA A 10 5.90 16.94 -28.53
N ALA A 11 6.94 16.19 -28.93
CA ALA A 11 7.00 14.73 -28.81
C ALA A 11 8.07 14.23 -27.82
N ALA A 12 8.75 15.13 -27.08
CA ALA A 12 9.81 14.80 -26.13
C ALA A 12 9.42 15.03 -24.65
N LEU A 13 8.14 15.29 -24.37
CA LEU A 13 7.63 15.57 -23.01
C LEU A 13 6.71 14.47 -22.46
N ALA A 14 6.63 13.31 -23.11
CA ALA A 14 5.79 12.18 -22.69
C ALA A 14 6.58 10.99 -22.10
N THR A 15 7.90 11.10 -21.93
CA THR A 15 8.71 10.01 -21.36
C THR A 15 9.77 10.56 -20.43
N LEU A 16 9.38 10.86 -19.20
CA LEU A 16 10.31 10.89 -18.07
C LEU A 16 9.98 9.69 -17.18
N PRO A 17 10.92 8.77 -16.93
CA PRO A 17 10.67 7.65 -16.04
C PRO A 17 10.55 8.19 -14.62
N ALA A 18 9.49 7.79 -13.93
CA ALA A 18 9.38 7.92 -12.49
C ALA A 18 10.49 7.06 -11.84
N LEU A 19 11.66 7.67 -11.61
CA LEU A 19 12.73 7.08 -10.84
C LEU A 19 12.37 7.18 -9.35
N ALA A 20 11.76 6.14 -8.79
CA ALA A 20 12.03 5.60 -7.44
C ALA A 20 10.95 4.60 -6.99
N GLN A 21 11.20 3.29 -7.18
CA GLN A 21 11.04 2.21 -6.19
C GLN A 21 11.18 0.85 -6.92
N GLU A 22 12.17 0.04 -6.56
CA GLU A 22 12.29 -1.36 -7.01
C GLU A 22 11.21 -2.22 -6.34
N ARG A 23 10.05 -2.19 -6.98
CA ARG A 23 9.00 -3.22 -7.10
C ARG A 23 8.52 -3.03 -8.55
N PRO A 24 8.11 -4.08 -9.29
CA PRO A 24 7.54 -3.86 -10.62
C PRO A 24 6.40 -2.84 -10.48
N SER A 25 6.47 -1.74 -11.24
CA SER A 25 5.45 -0.69 -11.23
C SER A 25 4.12 -1.28 -11.69
N GLU A 26 2.99 -0.62 -11.44
CA GLU A 26 1.69 -1.08 -11.94
C GLU A 26 1.72 -1.30 -13.48
N GLY A 27 2.48 -0.49 -14.21
CA GLY A 27 2.77 -0.69 -15.64
C GLY A 27 3.57 -1.95 -15.94
N ASP A 28 4.61 -2.27 -15.16
CA ASP A 28 5.39 -3.52 -15.29
C ASP A 28 4.61 -4.75 -14.80
N LEU A 29 3.58 -4.53 -13.98
CA LEU A 29 2.68 -5.54 -13.43
C LEU A 29 1.49 -5.82 -14.35
N PHE A 30 1.13 -4.92 -15.26
CA PHE A 30 -0.08 -5.02 -16.10
C PHE A 30 0.13 -4.80 -17.60
N GLY A 31 1.36 -4.54 -18.07
CA GLY A 31 1.73 -4.65 -19.48
C GLY A 31 1.88 -3.32 -20.22
N GLY A 32 2.62 -2.36 -19.65
CA GLY A 32 3.23 -1.30 -20.47
C GLY A 32 4.37 -1.89 -21.30
N GLU A 33 4.43 -1.55 -22.59
CA GLU A 33 5.54 -1.94 -23.46
C GLU A 33 6.87 -1.42 -22.90
N THR A 34 7.81 -2.34 -22.65
CA THR A 34 9.22 -1.99 -22.45
C THR A 34 9.72 -1.31 -23.73
N PRO A 35 10.27 -0.07 -23.71
CA PRO A 35 10.90 0.47 -24.90
C PRO A 35 12.05 -0.46 -25.28
N ALA A 36 12.03 -0.95 -26.52
CA ALA A 36 13.14 -1.70 -27.09
C ALA A 36 14.42 -0.89 -26.95
N THR A 37 15.36 -1.38 -26.13
CA THR A 37 16.71 -0.84 -26.06
C THR A 37 17.32 -0.97 -27.45
N GLN A 38 17.49 0.15 -28.15
CA GLN A 38 18.29 0.18 -29.37
C GLN A 38 19.71 -0.25 -29.00
N GLU A 39 20.14 -1.37 -29.58
CA GLU A 39 21.53 -1.82 -29.58
C GLU A 39 22.42 -0.69 -30.11
N ALA A 40 23.33 -0.20 -29.26
CA ALA A 40 24.41 0.66 -29.69
C ALA A 40 25.39 -0.16 -30.55
N SER A 41 25.62 0.27 -31.79
CA SER A 41 26.70 -0.23 -32.63
C SER A 41 28.09 -0.03 -31.98
N PRO A 42 29.07 -0.89 -32.27
CA PRO A 42 30.29 -1.04 -31.48
C PRO A 42 31.31 0.09 -31.72
N ALA A 43 31.96 0.53 -30.63
CA ALA A 43 33.18 1.34 -30.68
C ALA A 43 34.43 0.45 -30.75
N PRO A 44 35.58 0.95 -31.25
CA PRO A 44 36.68 0.12 -31.74
C PRO A 44 37.50 -0.54 -30.63
N ALA A 45 37.97 -1.76 -30.93
CA ALA A 45 38.95 -2.50 -30.14
C ALA A 45 40.34 -1.84 -30.20
N ASP A 46 40.96 -1.60 -29.03
CA ASP A 46 42.37 -1.87 -28.76
C ASP A 46 42.77 -1.40 -27.34
N ALA A 47 42.88 -2.34 -26.40
CA ALA A 47 43.81 -2.32 -25.26
C ALA A 47 43.87 -3.74 -24.65
N PRO A 48 45.05 -4.40 -24.55
CA PRO A 48 45.13 -5.74 -24.00
C PRO A 48 44.90 -5.73 -22.48
N ARG A 49 43.97 -6.57 -22.02
CA ARG A 49 43.76 -6.90 -20.61
C ARG A 49 44.97 -7.72 -20.11
N PRO A 50 45.49 -7.50 -18.89
CA PRO A 50 46.61 -8.28 -18.35
C PRO A 50 46.24 -9.76 -18.15
N ASP A 51 47.21 -10.64 -18.39
CA ASP A 51 47.10 -12.10 -18.25
C ASP A 51 46.88 -12.53 -16.78
N GLU A 52 45.94 -13.45 -16.55
CA GLU A 52 45.53 -13.92 -15.22
C GLU A 52 46.62 -14.73 -14.50
N SER A 53 47.63 -15.22 -15.22
CA SER A 53 48.83 -15.89 -14.68
C SER A 53 49.77 -14.96 -13.91
N ALA A 54 49.60 -13.63 -14.03
CA ALA A 54 50.31 -12.64 -13.21
C ALA A 54 49.61 -12.37 -11.86
N LEU A 55 48.36 -12.81 -11.67
CA LEU A 55 47.54 -12.53 -10.49
C LEU A 55 47.44 -13.72 -9.52
N PHE A 56 47.62 -14.95 -10.00
CA PHE A 56 47.53 -16.16 -9.18
C PHE A 56 48.59 -17.17 -9.64
N GLY A 57 49.70 -17.27 -8.90
CA GLY A 57 50.88 -18.05 -9.29
C GLY A 57 50.64 -19.55 -9.49
N ASP A 58 51.47 -20.15 -10.35
CA ASP A 58 51.39 -21.54 -10.81
C ASP A 58 51.67 -22.60 -9.72
N ALA A 59 50.92 -23.70 -9.78
CA ALA A 59 51.22 -24.95 -9.08
C ALA A 59 51.75 -26.01 -10.09
N PRO A 60 52.71 -26.87 -9.70
CA PRO A 60 53.51 -27.65 -10.65
C PRO A 60 52.81 -28.89 -11.23
N GLU A 61 53.13 -29.14 -12.49
CA GLU A 61 52.68 -30.22 -13.38
C GLU A 61 53.29 -31.60 -13.01
N ALA A 62 52.50 -32.67 -13.17
CA ALA A 62 52.95 -34.06 -13.05
C ALA A 62 52.70 -34.85 -14.37
N PRO A 63 53.54 -35.82 -14.76
CA PRO A 63 53.67 -36.27 -16.16
C PRO A 63 52.73 -37.44 -16.53
N PRO A 64 52.55 -37.73 -17.83
CA PRO A 64 51.53 -38.65 -18.34
C PRO A 64 51.98 -40.11 -18.40
N ALA A 65 51.02 -41.04 -18.29
CA ALA A 65 51.22 -42.46 -18.57
C ALA A 65 50.23 -42.99 -19.62
N ALA A 66 50.72 -43.90 -20.46
CA ALA A 66 50.20 -44.32 -21.75
C ALA A 66 49.06 -45.37 -21.72
N ALA A 67 48.41 -45.53 -22.89
CA ALA A 67 47.25 -46.37 -23.19
C ALA A 67 47.51 -47.89 -23.24
N ALA A 68 46.42 -48.68 -23.12
CA ALA A 68 46.34 -50.08 -23.59
C ALA A 68 44.90 -50.45 -24.04
N PRO A 69 44.70 -51.39 -25.00
CA PRO A 69 43.42 -51.60 -25.70
C PRO A 69 42.64 -52.90 -25.37
N GLU A 70 41.34 -52.87 -25.72
CA GLU A 70 40.33 -53.90 -26.11
C GLU A 70 40.07 -55.19 -25.29
N SER A 71 38.77 -55.50 -25.07
CA SER A 71 38.18 -56.81 -25.39
C SER A 71 36.63 -56.79 -25.38
N GLN A 72 36.04 -57.46 -26.36
CA GLN A 72 34.60 -57.66 -26.61
C GLN A 72 34.08 -58.89 -25.83
N ASP A 73 32.83 -58.85 -25.34
CA ASP A 73 31.90 -59.99 -25.46
C ASP A 73 30.43 -59.57 -25.17
N PRO A 74 29.42 -60.07 -25.90
CA PRO A 74 28.03 -59.64 -25.82
C PRO A 74 27.19 -60.56 -24.91
N ARG A 75 26.35 -59.99 -24.03
CA ARG A 75 25.29 -60.73 -23.34
C ARG A 75 23.95 -59.98 -23.37
N PRO A 76 22.82 -60.71 -23.46
CA PRO A 76 21.53 -60.18 -23.84
C PRO A 76 20.82 -59.53 -22.66
N GLY A 77 20.53 -58.23 -22.76
CA GLY A 77 19.87 -57.47 -21.70
C GLY A 77 19.30 -56.13 -22.13
N ASP A 78 18.74 -56.05 -23.34
CA ASP A 78 18.14 -54.80 -23.88
C ASP A 78 16.63 -54.92 -24.15
N ARG A 79 15.92 -55.73 -23.37
CA ARG A 79 14.45 -55.63 -23.33
C ARG A 79 13.96 -54.43 -22.52
N ASP A 80 14.75 -53.96 -21.55
CA ASP A 80 14.38 -52.83 -20.71
C ASP A 80 14.76 -51.48 -21.35
N ALA A 81 15.78 -51.44 -22.22
CA ALA A 81 16.13 -50.25 -23.01
C ALA A 81 15.07 -49.91 -24.08
N GLN A 82 14.45 -50.92 -24.71
CA GLN A 82 13.37 -50.71 -25.69
C GLN A 82 12.02 -50.28 -25.07
N ALA A 83 11.83 -50.44 -23.76
CA ALA A 83 10.61 -50.00 -23.07
C ALA A 83 10.64 -48.52 -22.66
N LEU A 84 11.83 -47.89 -22.70
CA LEU A 84 12.04 -46.48 -22.35
C LEU A 84 12.12 -45.55 -23.57
N ASP A 85 12.28 -46.09 -24.79
CA ASP A 85 12.32 -45.35 -26.06
C ASP A 85 10.96 -45.33 -26.80
N GLY A 86 9.86 -45.19 -26.05
CA GLY A 86 8.62 -44.71 -26.65
C GLY A 86 8.81 -43.28 -27.16
N PRO A 87 8.17 -42.85 -28.27
CA PRO A 87 8.28 -41.47 -28.71
C PRO A 87 7.92 -40.57 -27.53
N ALA A 88 8.81 -39.64 -27.19
CA ALA A 88 8.61 -38.68 -26.11
C ALA A 88 7.18 -38.15 -26.25
N ALA A 89 6.32 -38.45 -25.27
CA ALA A 89 4.99 -37.88 -25.22
C ALA A 89 5.21 -36.37 -25.19
N THR A 90 5.00 -35.72 -26.33
CA THR A 90 5.11 -34.27 -26.45
C THR A 90 4.05 -33.76 -25.53
N ASN A 91 4.47 -33.18 -24.40
CA ASN A 91 3.54 -32.67 -23.42
C ASN A 91 2.69 -31.63 -24.14
N ALA A 92 1.37 -31.68 -24.03
CA ALA A 92 0.48 -30.75 -24.75
C ALA A 92 0.69 -29.27 -24.35
N PHE A 93 1.61 -29.03 -23.42
CA PHE A 93 2.03 -27.75 -22.88
C PHE A 93 3.45 -27.31 -23.32
N ASP A 94 4.21 -28.14 -24.05
CA ASP A 94 5.58 -27.81 -24.53
C ASP A 94 5.57 -26.97 -25.83
N THR A 95 4.54 -26.15 -26.05
CA THR A 95 4.39 -25.35 -27.28
C THR A 95 4.83 -23.90 -27.13
N GLU A 96 5.20 -23.45 -25.92
CA GLU A 96 5.64 -22.09 -25.65
C GLU A 96 7.14 -22.08 -25.30
N ASP A 97 7.90 -21.18 -25.92
CA ASP A 97 9.33 -21.01 -25.66
C ASP A 97 9.54 -20.58 -24.20
N ALA A 98 10.30 -21.38 -23.44
CA ALA A 98 10.67 -21.05 -22.07
C ALA A 98 11.58 -19.80 -22.05
N VAL A 99 11.30 -18.87 -21.14
CA VAL A 99 12.09 -17.63 -21.02
C VAL A 99 13.43 -17.92 -20.32
N GLU A 100 14.51 -17.30 -20.81
CA GLU A 100 15.83 -17.33 -20.14
C GLU A 100 15.76 -16.56 -18.81
N ASP A 101 16.20 -17.18 -17.72
CA ASP A 101 16.04 -16.72 -16.31
C ASP A 101 14.58 -16.51 -15.86
N PRO A 102 13.79 -17.60 -15.75
CA PRO A 102 12.38 -17.52 -15.41
C PRO A 102 12.13 -17.21 -13.92
N LEU A 103 13.15 -17.09 -13.05
CA LEU A 103 12.94 -16.90 -11.62
C LEU A 103 13.71 -15.70 -11.09
N LYS A 104 12.97 -14.68 -10.64
CA LYS A 104 13.54 -13.58 -9.87
C LYS A 104 13.27 -13.77 -8.38
N ILE A 105 14.30 -13.54 -7.58
CA ILE A 105 14.22 -13.53 -6.12
C ILE A 105 14.71 -12.15 -5.68
N GLY A 106 13.96 -11.52 -4.80
CA GLY A 106 14.35 -10.25 -4.22
C GLY A 106 13.65 -10.01 -2.91
N GLY A 107 13.76 -8.79 -2.42
CA GLY A 107 13.17 -8.48 -1.12
C GLY A 107 13.37 -7.04 -0.68
N ARG A 108 12.86 -6.77 0.50
CA ARG A 108 13.01 -5.48 1.16
C ARG A 108 13.34 -5.70 2.62
N PHE A 109 14.29 -4.92 3.12
CA PHE A 109 14.51 -4.78 4.55
C PHE A 109 14.20 -3.34 4.95
N TYR A 110 13.31 -3.15 5.91
CA TYR A 110 12.91 -1.83 6.38
C TYR A 110 12.94 -1.78 7.90
N LEU A 111 13.85 -0.98 8.45
CA LEU A 111 13.93 -0.65 9.86
C LEU A 111 13.38 0.77 10.04
N ARG A 112 12.47 0.98 10.98
CA ARG A 112 11.94 2.30 11.29
C ARG A 112 11.94 2.52 12.79
N ALA A 113 12.54 3.61 13.25
CA ALA A 113 12.40 4.09 14.62
C ALA A 113 11.44 5.29 14.64
N LEU A 114 10.48 5.31 15.56
CA LEU A 114 9.53 6.40 15.74
C LEU A 114 9.34 6.75 17.21
N SER A 115 9.21 8.04 17.49
CA SER A 115 8.91 8.56 18.81
C SER A 115 7.79 9.59 18.76
N GLN A 116 6.96 9.62 19.79
CA GLN A 116 5.81 10.53 19.91
C GLN A 116 5.85 11.27 21.24
N GLY A 117 6.22 12.55 21.19
CA GLY A 117 6.10 13.49 22.30
C GLY A 117 4.62 13.86 22.54
N SER A 118 4.26 13.96 23.82
CA SER A 118 2.92 14.32 24.27
C SER A 118 2.97 15.41 25.34
N GLU A 119 1.92 16.22 25.44
CA GLU A 119 1.83 17.33 26.39
C GLU A 119 2.00 16.85 27.84
N GLY A 120 2.90 17.47 28.60
CA GLY A 120 3.14 17.12 30.01
C GLY A 120 3.91 15.80 30.23
N VAL A 121 4.34 15.12 29.17
CA VAL A 121 5.18 13.92 29.26
C VAL A 121 6.65 14.30 29.09
N SER A 122 7.51 13.88 30.01
CA SER A 122 8.96 14.14 29.93
C SER A 122 9.61 13.27 28.85
N PHE A 123 10.78 13.71 28.37
CA PHE A 123 11.55 12.98 27.36
C PHE A 123 11.84 11.52 27.77
N GLY A 124 12.24 11.28 29.03
CA GLY A 124 12.53 9.93 29.53
C GLY A 124 11.31 8.99 29.60
N ASN A 125 10.10 9.54 29.54
CA ASN A 125 8.83 8.79 29.51
C ASN A 125 8.16 8.79 28.13
N THR A 126 8.82 9.34 27.11
CA THR A 126 8.30 9.40 25.75
C THR A 126 8.41 8.01 25.10
N SER A 127 7.35 7.56 24.43
CA SER A 127 7.34 6.25 23.79
C SER A 127 8.31 6.21 22.60
N LEU A 128 9.01 5.09 22.45
CA LEU A 128 9.81 4.73 21.30
C LEU A 128 9.26 3.42 20.72
N SER A 129 9.09 3.38 19.40
CA SER A 129 8.77 2.17 18.65
C SER A 129 9.87 1.95 17.60
N ALA A 130 10.25 0.70 17.31
CA ALA A 130 11.31 0.40 16.34
C ALA A 130 10.98 -0.79 15.42
N PRO A 131 9.83 -0.80 14.73
CA PRO A 131 9.42 -1.92 13.90
C PRO A 131 10.42 -2.18 12.78
N MET A 132 10.67 -3.47 12.56
CA MET A 132 11.39 -4.03 11.44
C MET A 132 10.43 -4.82 10.57
N LEU A 133 10.62 -4.70 9.26
CA LEU A 133 9.85 -5.38 8.24
C LEU A 133 10.81 -5.99 7.23
N VAL A 134 10.64 -7.28 6.96
CA VAL A 134 11.39 -8.01 5.95
C VAL A 134 10.41 -8.63 4.97
N ASP A 135 10.49 -8.22 3.72
CA ASP A 135 9.77 -8.84 2.61
C ASP A 135 10.74 -9.71 1.81
N GLY A 136 10.33 -10.92 1.50
CA GLY A 136 11.02 -11.79 0.54
C GLY A 136 10.03 -12.25 -0.52
N TYR A 137 10.40 -12.15 -1.79
CA TYR A 137 9.56 -12.56 -2.90
C TYR A 137 10.23 -13.52 -3.88
N PHE A 138 9.41 -14.35 -4.50
CA PHE A 138 9.73 -15.21 -5.63
C PHE A 138 8.78 -14.84 -6.78
N ASP A 139 9.35 -14.49 -7.94
CA ASP A 139 8.62 -14.12 -9.15
C ASP A 139 9.03 -15.09 -10.28
N ALA A 140 8.19 -16.08 -10.54
CA ALA A 140 8.40 -17.10 -11.56
C ALA A 140 7.65 -16.73 -12.85
N ARG A 141 8.34 -16.76 -13.99
CA ARG A 141 7.85 -16.43 -15.33
C ARG A 141 8.32 -17.49 -16.33
N PRO A 142 7.79 -18.73 -16.25
CA PRO A 142 8.22 -19.82 -17.13
C PRO A 142 7.97 -19.52 -18.62
N THR A 143 6.92 -18.76 -18.95
CA THR A 143 6.62 -18.28 -20.31
C THR A 143 6.27 -16.78 -20.26
N ASP A 144 6.12 -16.13 -21.42
CA ASP A 144 5.66 -14.74 -21.49
C ASP A 144 4.19 -14.57 -21.09
N ARG A 145 3.45 -15.68 -21.01
CA ARG A 145 1.99 -15.73 -20.75
C ARG A 145 1.63 -16.28 -19.39
N LEU A 146 2.59 -16.80 -18.62
CA LEU A 146 2.37 -17.34 -17.28
C LEU A 146 3.34 -16.72 -16.28
N ARG A 147 2.79 -16.18 -15.19
CA ARG A 147 3.56 -15.63 -14.07
C ARG A 147 3.00 -16.10 -12.73
N GLY A 148 3.86 -16.57 -11.85
CA GLY A 148 3.55 -16.85 -10.45
C GLY A 148 4.34 -15.94 -9.53
N PHE A 149 3.69 -15.42 -8.50
CA PHE A 149 4.34 -14.51 -7.55
C PHE A 149 3.95 -14.87 -6.12
N VAL A 150 4.95 -14.93 -5.24
CA VAL A 150 4.75 -15.12 -3.80
C VAL A 150 5.60 -14.10 -3.05
N LEU A 151 5.00 -13.42 -2.07
CA LEU A 151 5.70 -12.52 -1.16
C LEU A 151 5.30 -12.85 0.29
N GLY A 152 6.30 -13.23 1.08
CA GLY A 152 6.19 -13.36 2.53
C GLY A 152 6.73 -12.13 3.24
N ARG A 153 6.05 -11.71 4.31
CA ARG A 153 6.44 -10.59 5.16
C ARG A 153 6.68 -11.05 6.59
N LEU A 154 7.84 -10.73 7.14
CA LEU A 154 8.17 -10.86 8.55
C LEU A 154 8.15 -9.47 9.19
N THR A 155 7.50 -9.33 10.34
CA THR A 155 7.58 -8.10 11.15
C THR A 155 8.04 -8.41 12.57
N PHE A 156 8.85 -7.52 13.13
CA PHE A 156 9.33 -7.62 14.51
C PHE A 156 9.55 -6.22 15.09
N ASP A 157 9.03 -5.92 16.29
CA ASP A 157 9.33 -4.67 17.01
C ASP A 157 10.01 -4.98 18.36
N PRO A 158 11.33 -4.74 18.50
CA PRO A 158 12.08 -5.02 19.73
C PRO A 158 11.72 -4.09 20.89
N THR A 159 11.04 -2.97 20.64
CA THR A 159 10.64 -2.01 21.68
C THR A 159 9.25 -2.32 22.24
N ARG A 160 8.51 -3.22 21.60
CA ARG A 160 7.19 -3.63 22.05
C ARG A 160 7.34 -4.57 23.24
N LYS A 161 6.70 -4.22 24.36
CA LYS A 161 6.62 -5.13 25.51
C LYS A 161 5.67 -6.28 25.19
N GLU A 162 6.06 -7.50 25.52
CA GLU A 162 5.19 -8.67 25.42
C GLU A 162 3.89 -8.42 26.20
N GLY A 163 2.73 -8.66 25.55
CA GLY A 163 1.42 -8.38 26.14
C GLY A 163 0.99 -6.90 26.17
N SER A 164 1.80 -5.95 25.65
CA SER A 164 1.35 -4.55 25.53
C SER A 164 0.40 -4.36 24.34
N GLY A 165 -0.88 -4.17 24.66
CA GLY A 165 -1.88 -3.64 23.74
C GLY A 165 -1.92 -2.11 23.85
N SER A 166 -1.84 -1.39 22.73
CA SER A 166 -2.20 0.03 22.71
C SER A 166 -3.72 0.16 22.68
N LEU A 167 -4.30 0.92 23.61
CA LEU A 167 -5.73 1.23 23.60
C LEU A 167 -6.10 2.16 22.44
N VAL A 168 -5.13 2.95 21.95
CA VAL A 168 -5.29 3.77 20.75
C VAL A 168 -4.74 3.02 19.56
N PRO A 169 -5.56 2.69 18.55
CA PRO A 169 -5.07 2.25 17.26
C PRO A 169 -4.20 3.39 16.69
N SER A 170 -2.88 3.24 16.80
CA SER A 170 -1.97 4.05 16.01
C SER A 170 -2.07 3.57 14.57
N VAL A 171 -1.89 4.47 13.60
CA VAL A 171 -1.72 4.12 12.19
C VAL A 171 -0.57 3.12 11.97
N SER A 172 0.37 3.06 12.92
CA SER A 172 1.48 2.09 12.98
C SER A 172 1.28 0.90 13.93
N SER A 173 0.12 0.74 14.58
CA SER A 173 -0.07 -0.30 15.61
C SER A 173 -1.51 -0.83 15.65
N ALA A 174 -2.01 -1.32 14.52
CA ALA A 174 -3.27 -2.06 14.45
C ALA A 174 -3.03 -3.57 14.64
N SER A 175 -2.57 -4.01 15.81
CA SER A 175 -2.81 -5.39 16.24
C SER A 175 -2.75 -5.57 17.76
N ALA A 176 -3.78 -6.23 18.30
CA ALA A 176 -3.77 -6.89 19.60
C ALA A 176 -2.61 -7.90 19.68
N ALA A 177 -2.28 -8.33 20.91
CA ALA A 177 -1.17 -9.20 21.34
C ALA A 177 -0.90 -10.43 20.45
N ALA A 178 -0.38 -10.22 19.25
CA ALA A 178 0.19 -11.26 18.42
C ALA A 178 1.58 -11.58 18.97
N ALA A 179 1.93 -12.86 19.03
CA ALA A 179 3.30 -13.27 19.31
C ALA A 179 4.23 -12.62 18.27
N GLU A 180 5.26 -11.94 18.76
CA GLU A 180 6.35 -11.40 17.96
C GLU A 180 7.44 -12.48 17.86
N PRO A 181 8.07 -12.71 16.69
CA PRO A 181 7.85 -12.04 15.42
C PRO A 181 6.58 -12.54 14.69
N ARG A 182 6.00 -11.71 13.82
CA ARG A 182 4.83 -12.08 13.00
C ARG A 182 5.23 -12.40 11.58
N VAL A 183 4.69 -13.49 11.05
CA VAL A 183 4.83 -13.87 9.63
C VAL A 183 3.47 -13.72 8.95
N LEU A 184 3.46 -13.04 7.82
CA LEU A 184 2.28 -12.77 7.00
C LEU A 184 2.55 -13.21 5.57
N LEU A 185 1.56 -13.82 4.93
CA LEU A 185 1.53 -13.94 3.48
C LEU A 185 0.98 -12.64 2.92
N ASP A 186 1.80 -11.85 2.24
CA ASP A 186 1.36 -10.58 1.66
C ASP A 186 0.65 -10.84 0.33
N GLN A 187 1.34 -11.51 -0.59
CA GLN A 187 0.83 -11.87 -1.90
C GLN A 187 1.17 -13.31 -2.24
N ALA A 188 0.25 -13.97 -2.96
CA ALA A 188 0.44 -15.28 -3.55
C ALA A 188 -0.57 -15.42 -4.68
N TRP A 189 -0.13 -15.27 -5.93
CA TRP A 189 -1.03 -15.29 -7.08
C TRP A 189 -0.39 -15.91 -8.32
N LEU A 190 -1.25 -16.40 -9.21
CA LEU A 190 -0.92 -16.82 -10.56
C LEU A 190 -1.62 -15.88 -11.54
N ARG A 191 -0.90 -15.43 -12.57
CA ARG A 191 -1.41 -14.62 -13.68
C ARG A 191 -1.16 -15.34 -14.98
N PHE A 192 -2.18 -15.37 -15.83
CA PHE A 192 -2.05 -15.85 -17.20
C PHE A 192 -3.08 -15.18 -18.11
N ASP A 193 -2.95 -15.37 -19.42
CA ASP A 193 -3.92 -14.88 -20.40
C ASP A 193 -4.52 -16.01 -21.26
N LEU A 194 -5.74 -15.77 -21.76
CA LEU A 194 -6.36 -16.58 -22.80
C LEU A 194 -6.39 -15.76 -24.10
N GLY A 195 -5.63 -16.21 -25.10
CA GLY A 195 -5.56 -15.60 -26.43
C GLY A 195 -5.17 -14.13 -26.42
N ARG A 196 -4.37 -13.68 -25.43
CA ARG A 196 -3.96 -12.29 -25.20
C ARG A 196 -5.13 -11.29 -25.12
N THR A 197 -6.32 -11.79 -24.82
CA THR A 197 -7.57 -10.99 -24.79
C THR A 197 -8.18 -10.98 -23.39
N LEU A 198 -8.10 -12.12 -22.69
CA LEU A 198 -8.62 -12.26 -21.32
C LEU A 198 -7.46 -12.49 -20.36
N PHE A 199 -7.19 -11.53 -19.47
CA PHE A 199 -6.13 -11.64 -18.48
C PHE A 199 -6.71 -12.05 -17.14
N ILE A 200 -6.18 -13.13 -16.56
CA ILE A 200 -6.69 -13.71 -15.33
C ILE A 200 -5.59 -13.61 -14.26
N THR A 201 -5.94 -13.18 -13.06
CA THR A 201 -5.07 -13.23 -11.88
C THR A 201 -5.81 -13.85 -10.71
N ALA A 202 -5.36 -15.01 -10.27
CA ALA A 202 -5.98 -15.78 -9.19
C ALA A 202 -5.06 -15.85 -7.98
N GLY A 203 -5.55 -15.43 -6.81
CA GLY A 203 -4.84 -15.50 -5.54
C GLY A 203 -4.85 -14.20 -4.76
N LYS A 204 -4.01 -14.14 -3.72
CA LYS A 204 -3.85 -12.99 -2.83
C LYS A 204 -2.99 -11.93 -3.51
N GLN A 205 -3.57 -10.79 -3.86
CA GLN A 205 -2.91 -9.75 -4.65
C GLN A 205 -3.25 -8.35 -4.12
N HIS A 206 -2.37 -7.38 -4.41
CA HIS A 206 -2.69 -5.98 -4.18
C HIS A 206 -3.65 -5.48 -5.26
N VAL A 207 -4.61 -4.68 -4.84
CA VAL A 207 -5.49 -3.94 -5.74
C VAL A 207 -5.83 -2.62 -5.06
N LYS A 208 -5.83 -1.54 -5.84
CA LYS A 208 -6.25 -0.23 -5.38
C LYS A 208 -7.24 0.31 -6.42
N TRP A 209 -8.37 0.80 -5.95
CA TRP A 209 -9.29 1.62 -6.74
C TRP A 209 -9.28 3.05 -6.21
N GLY A 210 -9.58 4.00 -7.09
CA GLY A 210 -9.63 5.43 -6.76
C GLY A 210 -8.35 6.20 -7.09
N THR A 211 -8.53 7.49 -7.33
CA THR A 211 -7.54 8.46 -7.82
C THR A 211 -6.97 9.36 -6.72
N ALA A 212 -7.64 9.48 -5.58
CA ALA A 212 -7.27 10.40 -4.51
C ALA A 212 -5.94 10.02 -3.83
N ARG A 213 -5.30 11.00 -3.19
CA ARG A 213 -4.00 10.85 -2.54
C ARG A 213 -4.16 10.37 -1.09
N PHE A 214 -4.95 11.09 -0.29
CA PHE A 214 -5.04 10.89 1.16
C PHE A 214 -6.27 10.06 1.55
N TRP A 215 -7.43 10.40 1.00
CA TRP A 215 -8.70 9.74 1.30
C TRP A 215 -9.25 9.08 0.03
N ASN A 216 -9.17 7.74 -0.01
CA ASN A 216 -9.71 6.90 -1.08
C ASN A 216 -11.03 6.22 -0.66
N PRO A 217 -12.19 6.92 -0.70
CA PRO A 217 -13.47 6.30 -0.36
C PRO A 217 -13.91 5.16 -1.29
N THR A 218 -13.40 5.06 -2.53
CA THR A 218 -13.75 3.98 -3.48
C THR A 218 -12.86 2.74 -3.39
N ASP A 219 -11.86 2.71 -2.49
CA ASP A 219 -11.01 1.55 -2.22
C ASP A 219 -11.80 0.44 -1.47
N PHE A 220 -12.77 -0.18 -2.14
CA PHE A 220 -13.67 -1.18 -1.57
C PHE A 220 -13.07 -2.57 -1.44
N LEU A 221 -11.99 -2.83 -2.19
CA LEU A 221 -11.36 -4.14 -2.27
C LEU A 221 -10.30 -4.34 -1.20
N SER A 222 -9.72 -3.25 -0.70
CA SER A 222 -8.81 -3.32 0.43
C SER A 222 -9.58 -3.58 1.74
N PRO A 223 -9.16 -4.58 2.53
CA PRO A 223 -9.80 -4.87 3.82
C PRO A 223 -9.50 -3.82 4.88
N GLN A 224 -8.41 -3.07 4.70
CA GLN A 224 -7.95 -2.03 5.60
C GLN A 224 -7.90 -0.70 4.86
N ARG A 225 -8.27 0.39 5.55
CA ARG A 225 -8.05 1.74 5.03
C ARG A 225 -6.56 2.03 5.00
N ARG A 226 -6.13 2.78 3.99
CA ARG A 226 -4.77 3.26 3.85
C ARG A 226 -4.45 4.28 4.96
N ASP A 227 -3.23 4.26 5.46
CA ASP A 227 -2.67 5.37 6.24
C ASP A 227 -2.28 6.51 5.28
N PRO A 228 -2.91 7.69 5.37
CA PRO A 228 -2.62 8.81 4.46
C PRO A 228 -1.20 9.38 4.60
N LEU A 229 -0.53 9.14 5.73
CA LEU A 229 0.81 9.64 6.02
C LEU A 229 1.89 8.54 5.99
N ALA A 230 1.53 7.32 5.60
CA ALA A 230 2.53 6.27 5.46
C ALA A 230 3.39 6.50 4.21
N LEU A 231 4.72 6.53 4.40
CA LEU A 231 5.69 6.49 3.30
C LEU A 231 5.69 5.14 2.58
N PHE A 232 5.19 4.10 3.26
CA PHE A 232 5.10 2.74 2.74
C PHE A 232 3.76 2.11 3.15
N ASP A 233 3.02 1.60 2.18
CA ASP A 233 1.76 0.88 2.42
C ASP A 233 2.02 -0.56 2.83
N ALA A 234 1.89 -0.83 4.13
CA ALA A 234 2.10 -2.16 4.71
C ALA A 234 0.84 -3.06 4.68
N ARG A 235 -0.27 -2.61 4.09
CA ARG A 235 -1.48 -3.43 3.94
C ARG A 235 -1.16 -4.67 3.11
N THR A 236 -1.72 -5.81 3.49
CA THR A 236 -1.57 -7.03 2.69
C THR A 236 -2.58 -7.05 1.55
N GLY A 237 -2.29 -7.85 0.52
CA GLY A 237 -3.24 -8.14 -0.55
C GLY A 237 -4.55 -8.75 -0.07
N ALA A 238 -5.53 -8.76 -0.96
CA ALA A 238 -6.80 -9.47 -0.80
C ALA A 238 -6.84 -10.68 -1.74
N THR A 239 -7.47 -11.76 -1.29
CA THR A 239 -7.61 -13.02 -2.02
C THR A 239 -8.78 -12.92 -2.97
N MET A 240 -8.50 -13.00 -4.26
CA MET A 240 -9.51 -12.85 -5.31
C MET A 240 -9.16 -13.58 -6.59
N LEU A 241 -10.19 -13.80 -7.40
CA LEU A 241 -10.06 -14.08 -8.82
C LEU A 241 -10.36 -12.80 -9.57
N LYS A 242 -9.40 -12.26 -10.32
CA LYS A 242 -9.56 -11.07 -11.16
C LYS A 242 -9.50 -11.48 -12.62
N VAL A 243 -10.45 -11.00 -13.40
CA VAL A 243 -10.53 -11.13 -14.84
C VAL A 243 -10.52 -9.73 -15.44
N HIS A 244 -9.59 -9.46 -16.35
CA HIS A 244 -9.38 -8.17 -17.01
C HIS A 244 -9.48 -8.34 -18.52
N VAL A 245 -10.29 -7.47 -19.14
CA VAL A 245 -10.49 -7.39 -20.59
C VAL A 245 -10.17 -5.96 -21.02
N PRO A 246 -8.99 -5.72 -21.64
CA PRO A 246 -8.68 -4.44 -22.23
C PRO A 246 -9.39 -4.29 -23.60
N TRP A 247 -9.88 -3.10 -23.87
CA TRP A 247 -10.29 -2.66 -25.21
C TRP A 247 -9.37 -1.51 -25.63
N GLU A 248 -8.19 -1.89 -26.10
CA GLU A 248 -7.08 -0.99 -26.41
C GLU A 248 -7.45 0.09 -27.41
N ALA A 249 -8.18 -0.27 -28.48
CA ALA A 249 -8.60 0.67 -29.53
C ALA A 249 -9.45 1.85 -29.02
N ARG A 250 -9.99 1.77 -27.79
CA ARG A 250 -10.74 2.86 -27.15
C ARG A 250 -10.11 3.34 -25.83
N GLY A 251 -9.02 2.73 -25.38
CA GLY A 251 -8.44 2.99 -24.06
C GLY A 251 -9.40 2.62 -22.92
N TRP A 252 -10.17 1.55 -23.06
CA TRP A 252 -11.11 1.10 -22.02
C TRP A 252 -10.60 -0.17 -21.35
N ASN A 253 -10.85 -0.33 -20.06
CA ASN A 253 -10.54 -1.55 -19.32
C ASN A 253 -11.77 -2.03 -18.54
N PHE A 254 -12.04 -3.33 -18.61
CA PHE A 254 -13.13 -3.95 -17.87
C PHE A 254 -12.60 -5.02 -16.93
N TYR A 255 -13.07 -5.00 -15.69
CA TYR A 255 -12.67 -5.92 -14.64
C TYR A 255 -13.89 -6.63 -14.07
N ALA A 256 -13.80 -7.95 -13.93
CA ALA A 256 -14.72 -8.77 -13.15
C ALA A 256 -13.94 -9.51 -12.08
N ILE A 257 -14.41 -9.44 -10.83
CA ILE A 257 -13.66 -9.91 -9.66
C ILE A 257 -14.56 -10.78 -8.77
N GLY A 258 -14.05 -11.95 -8.41
CA GLY A 258 -14.58 -12.81 -7.35
C GLY A 258 -13.77 -12.62 -6.08
N LEU A 259 -14.39 -12.10 -5.02
CA LEU A 259 -13.77 -11.79 -3.74
C LEU A 259 -13.90 -12.96 -2.77
N LEU A 260 -12.78 -13.45 -2.25
CA LEU A 260 -12.72 -14.63 -1.39
C LEU A 260 -12.46 -14.33 0.08
N ASP A 261 -11.96 -13.14 0.42
CA ASP A 261 -11.66 -12.75 1.81
C ASP A 261 -12.06 -11.30 2.16
N ASN A 262 -12.66 -10.55 1.23
CA ASN A 262 -13.25 -9.24 1.53
C ASN A 262 -14.45 -9.50 2.46
N ALA A 263 -14.45 -9.02 3.72
CA ALA A 263 -15.39 -9.39 4.79
C ALA A 263 -15.08 -10.65 5.62
N GLY A 264 -13.88 -11.18 5.49
CA GLY A 264 -13.51 -12.46 6.10
C GLY A 264 -13.66 -13.61 5.11
N PRO A 265 -13.22 -14.82 5.49
CA PRO A 265 -13.10 -15.94 4.55
C PRO A 265 -14.45 -16.37 3.96
N ALA A 266 -14.52 -16.49 2.64
CA ALA A 266 -15.62 -17.10 1.92
C ALA A 266 -15.51 -18.65 1.99
N ASP A 267 -15.89 -19.20 3.14
CA ASP A 267 -15.97 -20.65 3.40
C ASP A 267 -17.06 -21.39 2.60
N THR A 268 -17.94 -20.65 1.93
CA THR A 268 -19.04 -21.17 1.11
C THR A 268 -19.22 -20.30 -0.14
N LEU A 269 -19.72 -20.89 -1.25
CA LEU A 269 -19.97 -20.15 -2.49
C LEU A 269 -20.91 -18.95 -2.30
N GLY A 270 -21.86 -19.05 -1.37
CA GLY A 270 -22.79 -17.96 -1.05
C GLY A 270 -22.16 -16.76 -0.33
N ARG A 271 -20.90 -16.88 0.13
CA ARG A 271 -20.13 -15.78 0.75
C ARG A 271 -19.12 -15.13 -0.18
N VAL A 272 -18.90 -15.69 -1.37
CA VAL A 272 -18.06 -15.08 -2.40
C VAL A 272 -18.68 -13.74 -2.80
N GLY A 273 -17.90 -12.67 -2.71
CA GLY A 273 -18.30 -11.35 -3.20
C GLY A 273 -18.07 -11.23 -4.70
N GLY A 274 -18.91 -10.45 -5.37
CA GLY A 274 -18.69 -10.05 -6.76
C GLY A 274 -18.32 -8.57 -6.81
N ALA A 275 -17.34 -8.23 -7.64
CA ALA A 275 -17.03 -6.85 -7.95
C ALA A 275 -16.79 -6.66 -9.44
N ALA A 276 -17.10 -5.48 -9.95
CA ALA A 276 -16.86 -5.11 -11.33
C ALA A 276 -16.36 -3.66 -11.39
N ARG A 277 -15.44 -3.40 -12.31
CA ARG A 277 -14.94 -2.05 -12.61
C ARG A 277 -14.88 -1.83 -14.11
N ALA A 278 -15.23 -0.63 -14.55
CA ALA A 278 -15.01 -0.15 -15.90
C ALA A 278 -14.18 1.14 -15.85
N GLU A 279 -13.09 1.19 -16.59
CA GLU A 279 -12.25 2.36 -16.75
C GLU A 279 -12.30 2.82 -18.20
N VAL A 280 -12.51 4.10 -18.42
CA VAL A 280 -12.76 4.69 -19.73
C VAL A 280 -11.98 5.98 -19.86
N VAL A 281 -11.12 6.07 -20.87
CA VAL A 281 -10.39 7.30 -21.22
C VAL A 281 -11.17 8.09 -22.28
N LEU A 282 -11.41 9.38 -22.02
CA LEU A 282 -12.09 10.33 -22.90
C LEU A 282 -11.27 11.64 -22.97
N GLY A 283 -10.49 11.81 -24.04
CA GLY A 283 -9.62 12.99 -24.19
C GLY A 283 -8.50 12.97 -23.15
N SER A 284 -8.45 14.00 -22.29
CA SER A 284 -7.51 14.08 -21.16
C SER A 284 -8.10 13.58 -19.83
N THR A 285 -9.31 13.02 -19.86
CA THR A 285 -10.06 12.58 -18.68
C THR A 285 -10.11 11.05 -18.62
N GLU A 286 -9.83 10.48 -17.46
CA GLU A 286 -10.08 9.08 -17.15
C GLU A 286 -11.27 8.97 -16.20
N LEU A 287 -12.16 8.01 -16.44
CA LEU A 287 -13.35 7.75 -15.64
C LEU A 287 -13.35 6.29 -15.17
N GLY A 288 -13.52 6.07 -13.87
CA GLY A 288 -13.70 4.76 -13.26
C GLY A 288 -15.12 4.60 -12.71
N PHE A 289 -15.72 3.43 -12.91
CA PHE A 289 -17.02 3.06 -12.33
C PHE A 289 -16.90 1.69 -11.65
N ASP A 290 -17.28 1.61 -10.38
CA ASP A 290 -17.14 0.42 -9.55
C ASP A 290 -18.47 -0.06 -8.98
N ALA A 291 -18.61 -1.37 -8.86
CA ALA A 291 -19.65 -1.97 -8.05
C ALA A 291 -19.11 -3.15 -7.26
N VAL A 292 -19.47 -3.24 -5.98
CA VAL A 292 -19.17 -4.39 -5.11
C VAL A 292 -20.44 -4.88 -4.45
N LEU A 293 -20.74 -6.16 -4.67
CA LEU A 293 -21.91 -6.86 -4.16
C LEU A 293 -21.45 -8.10 -3.40
N GLN A 294 -21.83 -8.20 -2.13
CA GLN A 294 -21.49 -9.36 -1.31
C GLN A 294 -22.58 -9.65 -0.30
N ARG A 295 -22.88 -10.93 -0.10
CA ARG A 295 -23.88 -11.36 0.88
C ARG A 295 -23.42 -10.99 2.30
N GLY A 296 -24.32 -10.39 3.08
CA GLY A 296 -24.03 -9.96 4.46
C GLY A 296 -23.35 -8.60 4.55
N ARG A 297 -23.08 -7.93 3.42
CA ARG A 297 -22.58 -6.56 3.38
C ARG A 297 -23.50 -5.64 2.59
N LYS A 298 -23.44 -4.36 2.90
CA LYS A 298 -24.18 -3.35 2.14
C LYS A 298 -23.54 -3.15 0.76
N PRO A 299 -24.32 -3.12 -0.34
CA PRO A 299 -23.82 -2.81 -1.68
C PRO A 299 -23.06 -1.49 -1.72
N ARG A 300 -21.98 -1.46 -2.50
CA ARG A 300 -21.11 -0.28 -2.66
C ARG A 300 -20.92 0.02 -4.14
N PHE A 301 -21.01 1.29 -4.48
CA PHE A 301 -20.83 1.81 -5.83
C PHE A 301 -19.78 2.91 -5.78
N GLY A 302 -18.90 2.92 -6.76
CA GLY A 302 -17.80 3.86 -6.87
C GLY A 302 -17.86 4.58 -8.20
N PHE A 303 -17.45 5.83 -8.19
CA PHE A 303 -17.11 6.59 -9.36
C PHE A 303 -15.84 7.35 -9.04
N ASP A 304 -14.86 7.33 -9.92
CA ASP A 304 -13.68 8.18 -9.84
C ASP A 304 -13.37 8.80 -11.18
N PHE A 305 -12.68 9.94 -11.13
CA PHE A 305 -12.15 10.56 -12.32
C PHE A 305 -10.82 11.23 -12.03
N SER A 306 -10.04 11.40 -13.09
CA SER A 306 -8.84 12.23 -13.15
C SER A 306 -8.87 12.98 -14.48
N SER A 307 -8.39 14.22 -14.51
CA SER A 307 -8.31 14.99 -15.75
C SER A 307 -7.21 16.03 -15.70
N GLY A 308 -6.41 16.10 -16.76
CA GLY A 308 -5.51 17.22 -16.99
C GLY A 308 -6.26 18.44 -17.53
N LEU A 309 -6.14 19.58 -16.83
CA LEU A 309 -6.70 20.89 -17.17
C LEU A 309 -5.58 21.94 -17.28
N GLY A 310 -4.84 21.90 -18.38
CA GLY A 310 -3.68 22.77 -18.58
C GLY A 310 -2.56 22.41 -17.60
N PRO A 311 -2.07 23.33 -16.76
CA PRO A 311 -1.03 23.02 -15.77
C PRO A 311 -1.56 22.35 -14.49
N ILE A 312 -2.89 22.21 -14.35
CA ILE A 312 -3.54 21.66 -13.16
C ILE A 312 -4.12 20.30 -13.52
N ASP A 313 -3.82 19.28 -12.71
CA ASP A 313 -4.54 18.02 -12.75
C ASP A 313 -5.61 18.02 -11.66
N ILE A 314 -6.83 17.64 -12.00
CA ILE A 314 -7.92 17.50 -11.04
C ILE A 314 -8.33 16.04 -10.93
N TYR A 315 -8.81 15.65 -9.77
CA TYR A 315 -9.32 14.31 -9.53
C TYR A 315 -10.45 14.32 -8.50
N GLY A 316 -11.27 13.28 -8.53
CA GLY A 316 -12.31 13.09 -7.54
C GLY A 316 -12.81 11.66 -7.48
N GLU A 317 -13.38 11.32 -6.33
CA GLU A 317 -13.97 10.03 -6.01
C GLU A 317 -15.34 10.24 -5.33
N LEU A 318 -16.31 9.42 -5.72
CA LEU A 318 -17.64 9.31 -5.10
C LEU A 318 -17.89 7.85 -4.77
N ALA A 319 -18.01 7.54 -3.48
CA ALA A 319 -18.45 6.24 -3.00
C ALA A 319 -19.87 6.33 -2.45
N VAL A 320 -20.77 5.49 -2.94
CA VAL A 320 -22.15 5.40 -2.45
C VAL A 320 -22.37 4.03 -1.83
N ARG A 321 -22.74 4.00 -0.55
CA ARG A 321 -23.11 2.77 0.17
C ARG A 321 -24.62 2.74 0.42
N ARG A 322 -25.26 1.58 0.20
CA ARG A 322 -26.68 1.39 0.55
C ARG A 322 -26.83 0.93 1.99
N GLY A 323 -26.57 1.86 2.91
CA GLY A 323 -26.50 1.66 4.36
C GLY A 323 -25.07 1.43 4.85
N LEU A 324 -24.95 1.05 6.12
CA LEU A 324 -23.67 0.80 6.77
C LEU A 324 -23.60 -0.62 7.34
N ASP A 325 -22.38 -1.17 7.36
CA ASP A 325 -22.12 -2.47 8.00
C ASP A 325 -21.95 -2.32 9.52
N THR A 326 -21.66 -1.10 10.00
CA THR A 326 -21.53 -0.74 11.42
C THR A 326 -22.44 0.44 11.75
N PRO A 327 -23.00 0.52 12.98
CA PRO A 327 -23.84 1.64 13.37
C PRO A 327 -23.02 2.93 13.52
N VAL A 328 -23.70 4.08 13.39
CA VAL A 328 -23.19 5.39 13.81
C VAL A 328 -23.77 5.72 15.17
N TYR A 329 -22.91 6.13 16.11
CA TYR A 329 -23.31 6.47 17.47
C TYR A 329 -23.69 7.94 17.62
N ARG A 330 -24.91 8.23 18.08
CA ARG A 330 -25.36 9.62 18.34
C ARG A 330 -25.24 9.97 19.82
N LEU A 331 -24.61 11.10 20.09
CA LEU A 331 -24.59 11.69 21.43
C LEU A 331 -25.95 12.38 21.69
N PRO A 332 -26.55 12.19 22.89
CA PRO A 332 -27.72 12.96 23.29
C PRO A 332 -27.44 14.47 23.28
N ALA A 333 -28.46 15.26 22.95
CA ALA A 333 -28.34 16.71 22.97
C ALA A 333 -28.03 17.22 24.39
N GLY A 334 -27.05 18.13 24.50
CA GLY A 334 -26.68 18.79 25.76
C GLY A 334 -25.72 18.01 26.66
N LEU A 335 -25.25 16.85 26.23
CA LEU A 335 -24.45 15.96 27.06
C LEU A 335 -22.94 16.21 26.82
N ALA A 336 -22.26 16.76 27.82
CA ALA A 336 -20.81 17.02 27.74
C ALA A 336 -20.01 15.74 28.02
N LEU A 337 -18.83 15.59 27.40
CA LEU A 337 -18.03 14.38 27.61
C LEU A 337 -17.48 14.27 29.02
N GLU A 338 -17.22 15.43 29.61
CA GLU A 338 -16.85 15.59 30.99
C GLU A 338 -17.97 15.07 31.90
N GLU A 339 -19.24 15.25 31.54
CA GLU A 339 -20.37 14.69 32.30
C GLU A 339 -20.53 13.17 32.09
N LEU A 340 -20.16 12.64 30.92
CA LEU A 340 -20.14 11.18 30.66
C LEU A 340 -19.08 10.46 31.47
N PHE A 341 -17.93 11.10 31.69
CA PHE A 341 -16.73 10.42 32.17
C PHE A 341 -16.16 10.96 33.49
N ASN A 342 -16.77 12.00 34.06
CA ASN A 342 -16.44 12.54 35.38
C ASN A 342 -17.62 12.30 36.33
N PRO A 343 -17.80 11.08 36.88
CA PRO A 343 -18.79 10.86 37.91
C PRO A 343 -18.35 11.69 39.12
N GLY A 344 -19.21 12.61 39.56
CA GLY A 344 -18.98 13.38 40.78
C GLY A 344 -18.44 12.49 41.90
N THR A 345 -17.39 12.98 42.57
CA THR A 345 -16.64 12.36 43.66
C THR A 345 -17.51 11.47 44.57
N GLY A 346 -17.32 10.15 44.48
CA GLY A 346 -17.86 9.16 45.45
C GLY A 346 -18.83 8.10 44.91
N GLY A 347 -19.22 8.15 43.64
CA GLY A 347 -20.07 7.12 43.00
C GLY A 347 -19.31 5.86 42.56
N PRO A 348 -20.01 4.75 42.23
CA PRO A 348 -19.40 3.58 41.61
C PRO A 348 -18.74 3.94 40.25
N PRO A 349 -17.75 3.17 39.77
CA PRO A 349 -17.13 3.38 38.47
C PRO A 349 -18.17 3.49 37.34
N LEU A 350 -17.94 4.40 36.38
CA LEU A 350 -18.80 4.57 35.21
C LEU A 350 -18.96 3.23 34.45
N ASP A 351 -20.20 2.84 34.14
CA ASP A 351 -20.46 1.74 33.20
C ASP A 351 -20.62 2.30 31.78
N ILE A 352 -19.59 2.10 30.96
CA ILE A 352 -19.55 2.56 29.56
C ILE A 352 -20.69 1.93 28.74
N GLY A 353 -21.12 0.72 29.10
CA GLY A 353 -22.22 0.02 28.43
C GLY A 353 -23.61 0.59 28.75
N ALA A 354 -23.73 1.37 29.83
CA ALA A 354 -24.97 2.00 30.26
C ALA A 354 -25.11 3.46 29.79
N LEU A 355 -24.14 3.98 29.03
CA LEU A 355 -24.22 5.33 28.49
C LEU A 355 -25.42 5.43 27.52
N PRO A 356 -26.19 6.54 27.56
CA PRO A 356 -27.34 6.75 26.70
C PRO A 356 -26.93 7.11 25.26
N ILE A 357 -25.96 6.41 24.68
CA ILE A 357 -25.47 6.64 23.31
C ILE A 357 -26.26 5.76 22.36
N GLU A 358 -27.05 6.40 21.49
CA GLU A 358 -27.91 5.67 20.56
C GLU A 358 -27.10 5.14 19.38
N ALA A 359 -27.20 3.84 19.12
CA ALA A 359 -26.68 3.22 17.91
C ALA A 359 -27.70 3.38 16.78
N GLN A 360 -27.32 4.11 15.72
CA GLN A 360 -28.15 4.29 14.54
C GLN A 360 -27.62 3.44 13.38
N TYR A 361 -28.47 2.56 12.85
CA TYR A 361 -28.23 1.86 11.60
C TYR A 361 -28.87 2.64 10.45
N LEU A 362 -28.08 2.97 9.42
CA LEU A 362 -28.55 3.70 8.24
C LEU A 362 -29.12 2.75 7.16
N ASP A 363 -29.81 1.70 7.58
CA ASP A 363 -30.33 0.68 6.67
C ASP A 363 -31.27 1.27 5.62
N GLY A 364 -31.04 0.92 4.36
CA GLY A 364 -31.83 1.42 3.22
C GLY A 364 -31.51 2.85 2.78
N SER A 365 -30.70 3.61 3.53
CA SER A 365 -30.25 4.95 3.15
C SER A 365 -29.06 4.89 2.20
N TYR A 366 -28.96 5.85 1.28
CA TYR A 366 -27.75 6.05 0.48
C TYR A 366 -26.79 6.96 1.23
N VAL A 367 -25.55 6.50 1.39
CA VAL A 367 -24.51 7.22 2.14
C VAL A 367 -23.37 7.57 1.17
N PRO A 368 -23.33 8.82 0.66
CA PRO A 368 -22.30 9.27 -0.28
C PRO A 368 -21.06 9.82 0.44
N GLN A 369 -19.89 9.23 0.21
CA GLN A 369 -18.60 9.78 0.62
C GLN A 369 -17.91 10.36 -0.61
N VAL A 370 -17.31 11.55 -0.49
CA VAL A 370 -16.72 12.27 -1.61
C VAL A 370 -15.31 12.69 -1.26
N SER A 371 -14.35 12.41 -2.14
CA SER A 371 -13.00 12.99 -2.07
C SER A 371 -12.73 13.73 -3.37
N GLY A 372 -12.00 14.84 -3.32
CA GLY A 372 -11.66 15.60 -4.51
C GLY A 372 -10.49 16.52 -4.28
N GLY A 373 -9.65 16.66 -5.29
CA GLY A 373 -8.42 17.42 -5.18
C GLY A 373 -7.92 17.96 -6.51
N ALA A 374 -6.87 18.76 -6.39
CA ALA A 374 -6.18 19.34 -7.53
C ALA A 374 -4.68 19.38 -7.23
N THR A 375 -3.87 19.19 -8.26
CA THR A 375 -2.41 19.31 -8.23
C THR A 375 -1.94 20.26 -9.28
N TRP A 376 -0.96 21.08 -8.93
CA TRP A 376 -0.26 21.96 -9.84
C TRP A 376 1.24 21.68 -9.76
N THR A 377 1.82 21.28 -10.88
CA THR A 377 3.26 21.10 -11.02
C THR A 377 3.83 22.26 -11.82
N PHE A 378 4.87 22.91 -11.29
CA PHE A 378 5.54 24.03 -11.94
C PHE A 378 7.06 23.90 -11.84
N ALA A 379 7.75 24.32 -12.89
CA ALA A 379 9.20 24.48 -12.86
C ALA A 379 9.54 25.75 -12.07
N TYR A 380 10.46 25.65 -11.11
CA TYR A 380 11.00 26.80 -10.39
C TYR A 380 12.48 27.06 -10.70
N SER A 381 13.13 26.11 -11.40
CA SER A 381 14.45 26.26 -12.03
C SER A 381 14.43 25.53 -13.39
N GLU A 382 15.54 25.54 -14.14
CA GLU A 382 15.64 24.85 -15.44
C GLU A 382 15.47 23.33 -15.33
N ASN A 383 15.91 22.74 -14.20
CA ASN A 383 15.92 21.30 -14.00
C ASN A 383 15.04 20.84 -12.83
N ASP A 384 14.47 21.77 -12.06
CA ASP A 384 13.67 21.45 -10.89
C ASP A 384 12.20 21.78 -11.05
N THR A 385 11.37 20.88 -10.52
CA THR A 385 9.93 21.06 -10.42
C THR A 385 9.45 20.94 -8.97
N ALA A 386 8.37 21.66 -8.68
CA ALA A 386 7.63 21.53 -7.45
C ALA A 386 6.18 21.17 -7.78
N THR A 387 5.59 20.29 -6.97
CA THR A 387 4.15 20.00 -7.04
C THR A 387 3.48 20.49 -5.78
N VAL A 388 2.42 21.27 -5.91
CA VAL A 388 1.53 21.64 -4.81
C VAL A 388 0.17 21.01 -5.07
N GLY A 389 -0.43 20.44 -4.03
CA GLY A 389 -1.77 19.85 -4.14
C GLY A 389 -2.65 20.17 -2.96
N VAL A 390 -3.95 20.11 -3.23
CA VAL A 390 -5.02 20.24 -2.24
C VAL A 390 -5.99 19.08 -2.39
N GLU A 391 -6.54 18.58 -1.29
CA GLU A 391 -7.56 17.54 -1.28
C GLU A 391 -8.59 17.85 -0.20
N TYR A 392 -9.87 17.61 -0.49
CA TYR A 392 -10.96 17.71 0.45
C TYR A 392 -11.75 16.41 0.47
N PHE A 393 -12.12 15.96 1.67
CA PHE A 393 -12.87 14.74 1.87
C PHE A 393 -14.09 14.99 2.77
N TYR A 394 -15.26 14.59 2.25
CA TYR A 394 -16.54 14.61 2.96
C TYR A 394 -16.99 13.19 3.31
N ASN A 395 -17.27 13.01 4.59
CA ASN A 395 -17.60 11.74 5.22
C ASN A 395 -18.89 11.88 6.05
N PRO A 396 -20.10 11.68 5.49
CA PRO A 396 -21.35 11.85 6.23
C PRO A 396 -21.51 10.88 7.41
N THR A 397 -20.72 9.81 7.48
CA THR A 397 -20.74 8.87 8.62
C THR A 397 -19.82 9.30 9.76
N GLY A 398 -19.00 10.33 9.55
CA GLY A 398 -18.17 10.91 10.58
C GLY A 398 -18.94 11.85 11.50
N TYR A 399 -18.21 12.45 12.42
CA TYR A 399 -18.75 13.26 13.51
C TYR A 399 -18.36 14.72 13.39
N SER A 400 -19.29 15.60 13.75
CA SER A 400 -19.08 17.05 13.82
C SER A 400 -18.34 17.49 15.08
N THR A 401 -18.04 16.56 16.00
CA THR A 401 -17.39 16.82 17.29
C THR A 401 -16.55 15.61 17.70
N SER A 402 -15.43 15.86 18.38
CA SER A 402 -14.55 14.81 18.91
C SER A 402 -15.08 14.13 20.16
N ALA A 403 -16.19 14.63 20.71
CA ALA A 403 -16.82 14.11 21.90
C ALA A 403 -17.00 12.57 21.83
N VAL A 404 -17.51 12.02 20.73
CA VAL A 404 -17.80 10.58 20.67
C VAL A 404 -16.54 9.68 20.59
N TYR A 405 -15.36 10.25 20.32
CA TYR A 405 -14.17 9.47 19.98
C TYR A 405 -13.71 8.48 21.07
N PRO A 406 -13.70 8.82 22.37
CA PRO A 406 -13.38 7.82 23.39
C PRO A 406 -14.37 6.65 23.39
N TYR A 407 -15.64 6.90 23.12
CA TYR A 407 -16.62 5.82 23.00
C TYR A 407 -16.34 4.94 21.77
N LEU A 408 -16.02 5.53 20.61
CA LEU A 408 -15.60 4.78 19.42
C LEU A 408 -14.38 3.90 19.71
N LEU A 409 -13.45 4.38 20.53
CA LEU A 409 -12.27 3.63 20.96
C LEU A 409 -12.66 2.34 21.66
N PHE A 410 -13.56 2.42 22.66
CA PHE A 410 -14.04 1.26 23.41
C PHE A 410 -14.89 0.29 22.58
N GLN A 411 -15.53 0.78 21.52
CA GLN A 411 -16.27 -0.04 20.55
C GLN A 411 -15.37 -0.63 19.45
N GLY A 412 -14.07 -0.29 19.42
CA GLY A 412 -13.16 -0.74 18.36
C GLY A 412 -13.48 -0.12 16.98
N GLN A 413 -14.16 1.03 16.96
CA GLN A 413 -14.55 1.76 15.74
C GLN A 413 -13.80 3.09 15.58
N PHE A 414 -12.80 3.36 16.42
CA PHE A 414 -11.92 4.51 16.26
C PHE A 414 -10.98 4.26 15.07
N GLN A 415 -11.28 4.86 13.92
CA GLN A 415 -10.49 4.78 12.70
C GLN A 415 -9.89 6.15 12.36
N PRO A 416 -8.58 6.36 12.63
CA PRO A 416 -7.90 7.61 12.32
C PRO A 416 -8.05 8.02 10.85
N PHE A 417 -8.08 9.33 10.60
CA PHE A 417 -8.34 10.03 9.34
C PHE A 417 -9.75 9.87 8.76
N PHE A 418 -10.67 9.21 9.48
CA PHE A 418 -12.05 8.97 9.02
C PHE A 418 -13.11 9.14 10.12
N LEU A 419 -12.77 9.80 11.23
CA LEU A 419 -13.65 10.08 12.35
C LEU A 419 -14.55 11.31 12.13
N GLY A 420 -14.01 12.38 11.53
CA GLY A 420 -14.70 13.63 11.24
C GLY A 420 -15.59 13.56 10.00
N GLN A 421 -16.46 14.55 9.84
CA GLN A 421 -17.28 14.72 8.63
C GLN A 421 -16.53 15.42 7.48
N HIS A 422 -15.61 16.31 7.84
CA HIS A 422 -14.92 17.20 6.92
C HIS A 422 -13.43 17.12 7.16
N TYR A 423 -12.70 16.82 6.10
CA TYR A 423 -11.25 16.81 6.08
C TYR A 423 -10.72 17.65 4.94
N ALA A 424 -9.55 18.25 5.14
CA ALA A 424 -8.81 18.90 4.08
C ALA A 424 -7.31 18.63 4.24
N ALA A 425 -6.61 18.60 3.12
CA ALA A 425 -5.17 18.51 3.05
C ALA A 425 -4.60 19.55 2.08
N VAL A 426 -3.42 20.06 2.42
CA VAL A 426 -2.55 20.81 1.50
C VAL A 426 -1.18 20.15 1.57
N TYR A 427 -0.50 19.99 0.44
CA TYR A 427 0.84 19.44 0.42
C TYR A 427 1.71 20.05 -0.68
N GLY A 428 3.02 19.98 -0.46
CA GLY A 428 4.07 20.29 -1.43
C GLY A 428 5.03 19.10 -1.54
N LEU A 429 5.47 18.81 -2.76
CA LEU A 429 6.50 17.84 -3.09
C LEU A 429 7.62 18.53 -3.84
N LEU A 430 8.86 18.26 -3.42
CA LEU A 430 10.08 18.61 -4.13
C LEU A 430 10.87 17.33 -4.36
N SER A 431 11.13 17.01 -5.64
CA SER A 431 11.92 15.85 -6.01
C SER A 431 13.29 16.31 -6.51
N GLY A 432 14.34 15.92 -5.80
CA GLY A 432 15.73 16.26 -6.16
C GLY A 432 16.06 17.75 -6.25
N PRO A 433 15.68 18.62 -5.27
CA PRO A 433 15.76 20.07 -5.49
C PRO A 433 17.19 20.61 -5.56
N GLY A 434 17.52 21.32 -6.63
CA GLY A 434 18.74 22.11 -6.76
C GLY A 434 19.98 21.23 -6.94
N SER A 435 20.74 21.02 -5.87
CA SER A 435 21.92 20.12 -5.87
C SER A 435 21.68 18.83 -5.08
N TRP A 436 20.43 18.57 -4.70
CA TRP A 436 20.04 17.47 -3.82
C TRP A 436 19.40 16.34 -4.64
N ASP A 437 20.03 15.96 -5.76
CA ASP A 437 19.47 15.06 -6.78
C ASP A 437 18.96 13.71 -6.24
N ASP A 438 19.52 13.25 -5.12
CA ASP A 438 19.13 12.00 -4.45
C ASP A 438 18.15 12.19 -3.27
N THR A 439 17.57 13.39 -3.10
CA THR A 439 16.71 13.73 -1.95
C THR A 439 15.35 14.27 -2.34
N ASN A 440 14.30 13.72 -1.72
CA ASN A 440 12.92 14.16 -1.92
C ASN A 440 12.36 14.72 -0.61
N PHE A 441 11.52 15.75 -0.72
CA PHE A 441 10.83 16.38 0.40
C PHE A 441 9.33 16.39 0.16
N ILE A 442 8.55 16.00 1.17
CA ILE A 442 7.10 16.14 1.18
C ILE A 442 6.71 16.92 2.42
N LEU A 443 6.10 18.10 2.24
CA LEU A 443 5.46 18.83 3.32
C LEU A 443 3.96 18.67 3.17
N SER A 444 3.27 18.14 4.19
CA SER A 444 1.83 17.97 4.18
C SER A 444 1.20 18.59 5.43
N ASN A 445 0.02 19.17 5.28
CA ASN A 445 -0.84 19.59 6.38
C ASN A 445 -2.21 18.96 6.17
N LEU A 446 -2.64 18.12 7.10
CA LEU A 446 -3.95 17.47 7.11
C LEU A 446 -4.74 18.00 8.29
N GLY A 447 -6.02 18.29 8.08
CA GLY A 447 -6.93 18.80 9.09
C GLY A 447 -8.23 18.01 9.14
N ASN A 448 -8.65 17.63 10.34
CA ASN A 448 -10.04 17.28 10.59
C ASN A 448 -10.76 18.60 10.93
N LEU A 449 -11.47 19.13 9.94
CA LEU A 449 -12.14 20.43 10.06
C LEU A 449 -13.35 20.36 11.00
N SER A 450 -13.84 19.16 11.28
CA SER A 450 -15.01 18.93 12.14
C SER A 450 -14.66 19.16 13.61
N ASP A 451 -13.49 18.67 14.03
CA ASP A 451 -12.99 18.87 15.40
C ASP A 451 -11.85 19.89 15.52
N ARG A 452 -11.43 20.52 14.41
CA ARG A 452 -10.39 21.55 14.36
C ARG A 452 -9.05 21.06 14.92
N SER A 453 -8.71 19.81 14.68
CA SER A 453 -7.37 19.27 14.92
C SER A 453 -6.61 19.14 13.60
N PHE A 454 -5.28 19.29 13.67
CA PHE A 454 -4.41 19.32 12.50
C PHE A 454 -3.09 18.60 12.77
N ILE A 455 -2.51 18.03 11.70
CA ILE A 455 -1.16 17.49 11.66
C ILE A 455 -0.39 18.09 10.49
N THR A 456 0.76 18.72 10.77
CA THR A 456 1.73 19.12 9.74
C THR A 456 2.90 18.15 9.79
N ARG A 457 3.30 17.59 8.65
CA ARG A 457 4.40 16.64 8.57
C ARG A 457 5.34 16.97 7.42
N LEU A 458 6.63 17.01 7.73
CA LEU A 458 7.72 17.05 6.75
C LEU A 458 8.35 15.66 6.68
N ASP A 459 8.33 15.05 5.51
CA ASP A 459 9.03 13.81 5.18
C ASP A 459 10.22 14.11 4.28
N VAL A 460 11.33 13.42 4.53
CA VAL A 460 12.57 13.49 3.76
C VAL A 460 12.97 12.06 3.39
N THR A 461 13.27 11.82 2.13
CA THR A 461 13.82 10.55 1.66
C THR A 461 15.10 10.83 0.90
N HIS A 462 16.21 10.20 1.30
CA HIS A 462 17.52 10.37 0.68
C HIS A 462 18.08 9.01 0.25
N ARG A 463 18.45 8.87 -1.02
CA ARG A 463 19.13 7.67 -1.53
C ARG A 463 20.62 7.74 -1.20
N ALA A 464 21.00 7.19 -0.06
CA ALA A 464 22.38 7.24 0.44
C ALA A 464 23.34 6.32 -0.33
N LEU A 465 22.86 5.17 -0.80
CA LEU A 465 23.58 4.25 -1.69
C LEU A 465 22.60 3.71 -2.75
N ARG A 466 23.11 3.04 -3.79
CA ARG A 466 22.32 2.49 -4.89
C ARG A 466 21.02 1.78 -4.45
N TYR A 467 21.11 0.99 -3.38
CA TYR A 467 20.00 0.20 -2.83
C TYR A 467 19.58 0.64 -1.42
N LEU A 468 20.23 1.65 -0.83
CA LEU A 468 19.97 2.10 0.55
C LEU A 468 19.32 3.47 0.53
N SER A 469 18.10 3.55 1.05
CA SER A 469 17.40 4.81 1.31
C SER A 469 17.36 5.10 2.81
N VAL A 470 17.62 6.35 3.18
CA VAL A 470 17.38 6.90 4.51
C VAL A 470 16.11 7.74 4.44
N GLU A 471 15.18 7.48 5.34
CA GLU A 471 13.93 8.22 5.46
C GLU A 471 13.90 8.92 6.81
N ALA A 472 13.38 10.12 6.87
CA ALA A 472 13.14 10.83 8.12
C ALA A 472 11.84 11.61 8.04
N PHE A 473 11.15 11.77 9.16
CA PHE A 473 10.03 12.67 9.24
C PHE A 473 9.95 13.38 10.58
N VAL A 474 9.35 14.57 10.56
CA VAL A 474 8.93 15.30 11.75
C VAL A 474 7.49 15.75 11.53
N ALA A 475 6.62 15.49 12.49
CA ALA A 475 5.23 15.91 12.46
C ALA A 475 4.82 16.67 13.73
N LEU A 476 4.00 17.71 13.56
CA LEU A 476 3.46 18.53 14.62
C LEU A 476 1.95 18.38 14.68
N ASN A 477 1.44 18.05 15.85
CA ASN A 477 0.01 17.91 16.13
C ASN A 477 -0.49 19.14 16.88
N TYR A 478 -1.49 19.84 16.33
CA TYR A 478 -1.98 21.10 16.88
C TYR A 478 -3.50 21.27 16.65
N GLY A 479 -4.08 22.34 17.22
CA GLY A 479 -5.53 22.56 17.25
C GLY A 479 -6.20 22.05 18.53
N GLN A 480 -7.46 21.63 18.43
CA GLN A 480 -8.32 21.29 19.56
C GLN A 480 -7.82 20.05 20.32
N LYS A 481 -7.58 20.18 21.63
CA LYS A 481 -7.26 19.07 22.53
C LYS A 481 -8.46 18.11 22.63
N GLY A 482 -8.20 16.80 22.55
CA GLY A 482 -9.24 15.78 22.45
C GLY A 482 -9.79 15.59 21.03
N GLY A 483 -9.41 16.45 20.07
CA GLY A 483 -9.64 16.23 18.64
C GLY A 483 -8.80 15.07 18.11
N GLU A 484 -9.06 14.62 16.89
CA GLU A 484 -8.45 13.42 16.32
C GLU A 484 -6.93 13.44 16.33
N PHE A 485 -6.32 14.52 15.83
CA PHE A 485 -4.86 14.65 15.78
C PHE A 485 -4.24 15.08 17.11
N ARG A 486 -5.05 15.49 18.10
CA ARG A 486 -4.61 15.77 19.47
C ARG A 486 -5.41 14.95 20.47
N PHE A 487 -5.62 13.67 20.15
CA PHE A 487 -6.48 12.82 20.95
C PHE A 487 -5.95 12.73 22.37
N ALA A 488 -6.82 13.01 23.34
CA ALA A 488 -6.50 12.99 24.74
C ALA A 488 -7.65 12.33 25.48
N LEU A 489 -7.31 11.56 26.51
CA LEU A 489 -8.28 10.85 27.32
C LEU A 489 -7.78 10.81 28.75
N ASN A 490 -8.58 11.25 29.70
CA ASN A 490 -8.25 11.14 31.11
C ASN A 490 -9.49 10.62 31.85
N LEU A 491 -9.48 9.34 32.14
CA LEU A 491 -10.60 8.61 32.73
C LEU A 491 -10.19 7.98 34.06
N PRO A 492 -11.05 8.07 35.09
CA PRO A 492 -10.88 7.25 36.29
C PRO A 492 -11.07 5.75 35.96
N ALA A 493 -10.92 4.88 36.95
CA ALA A 493 -11.29 3.47 36.79
C ALA A 493 -12.78 3.36 36.42
N MET A 494 -13.11 2.42 35.53
CA MET A 494 -14.45 2.21 34.98
C MET A 494 -14.86 0.74 35.07
N ARG A 495 -16.13 0.43 34.76
CA ARG A 495 -16.61 -0.95 34.62
C ARG A 495 -17.21 -1.17 33.22
N ARG A 496 -17.09 -2.40 32.70
CA ARG A 496 -17.81 -2.87 31.52
C ARG A 496 -18.26 -4.30 31.75
N GLY A 497 -19.56 -4.55 31.82
CA GLY A 497 -20.11 -5.91 31.98
C GLY A 497 -19.59 -6.65 33.23
N GLY A 498 -19.33 -5.92 34.32
CA GLY A 498 -18.80 -6.48 35.58
C GLY A 498 -17.26 -6.56 35.68
N GLN A 499 -16.53 -6.31 34.60
CA GLN A 499 -15.06 -6.24 34.61
C GLN A 499 -14.59 -4.80 34.88
N GLU A 500 -13.63 -4.63 35.79
CA GLU A 500 -13.02 -3.33 36.09
C GLU A 500 -11.94 -2.98 35.05
N ILE A 501 -12.03 -1.78 34.51
CA ILE A 501 -11.05 -1.18 33.60
C ILE A 501 -10.25 -0.18 34.43
N PRO A 502 -8.91 -0.31 34.51
CA PRO A 502 -8.08 0.62 35.28
C PRO A 502 -8.19 2.05 34.72
N PRO A 503 -7.77 3.08 35.49
CA PRO A 503 -7.73 4.45 34.99
C PRO A 503 -6.93 4.54 33.69
N ILE A 504 -7.43 5.34 32.74
CA ILE A 504 -6.81 5.53 31.43
C ILE A 504 -6.38 6.99 31.33
N SER A 505 -5.09 7.22 31.12
CA SER A 505 -4.54 8.56 30.87
C SER A 505 -3.72 8.55 29.58
N ILE A 506 -4.18 9.32 28.61
CA ILE A 506 -3.60 9.52 27.29
C ILE A 506 -3.41 11.02 27.14
N ALA A 507 -2.15 11.44 27.18
CA ALA A 507 -1.78 12.83 26.93
C ALA A 507 -1.93 13.15 25.43
N PRO A 508 -2.35 14.38 25.08
CA PRO A 508 -2.45 14.76 23.68
C PRO A 508 -1.07 14.76 23.03
N PRO A 509 -0.91 14.15 21.84
CA PRO A 509 0.34 14.22 21.10
C PRO A 509 0.61 15.66 20.64
N THR A 510 1.89 16.00 20.56
CA THR A 510 2.35 17.34 20.14
C THR A 510 3.40 17.26 19.04
N LEU A 511 4.32 16.29 19.14
CA LEU A 511 5.42 16.09 18.21
C LEU A 511 5.55 14.60 17.91
N GLN A 512 5.78 14.27 16.65
CA GLN A 512 6.22 12.94 16.24
C GLN A 512 7.49 13.11 15.42
N ALA A 513 8.42 12.18 15.57
CA ALA A 513 9.59 12.10 14.73
C ALA A 513 9.90 10.63 14.44
N GLY A 514 10.49 10.37 13.29
CA GLY A 514 10.99 9.05 12.99
C GLY A 514 12.07 9.05 11.93
N VAL A 515 12.80 7.97 11.90
CA VAL A 515 13.86 7.68 10.94
C VAL A 515 13.70 6.25 10.45
N GLY A 516 13.96 6.03 9.17
CA GLY A 516 13.88 4.74 8.52
C GLY A 516 15.13 4.45 7.70
N LEU A 517 15.51 3.19 7.64
CA LEU A 517 16.51 2.66 6.71
C LEU A 517 15.83 1.59 5.87
N ARG A 518 15.81 1.79 4.56
CA ARG A 518 15.21 0.86 3.61
C ARG A 518 16.26 0.34 2.64
N ILE A 519 16.33 -0.98 2.52
CA ILE A 519 17.06 -1.68 1.47
C ILE A 519 16.03 -2.34 0.55
N ASP A 520 16.18 -2.12 -0.75
CA ASP A 520 15.40 -2.75 -1.81
C ASP A 520 16.35 -3.61 -2.67
N LEU A 521 16.01 -4.89 -2.91
CA LEU A 521 16.81 -5.88 -3.63
C LEU A 521 16.02 -6.59 -4.74
#